data_AF-A0A1V9A5N5-F1
#
_entry.id   AF-A0A1V9A5N5-F1
#
_cell.length_a   1.000
_cell.length_b   1.000
_cell.length_c   1.000
_cell.angle_alpha   90.00
_cell.angle_beta   90.00
_cell.angle_gamma   90.00
#
_symmetry.space_group_name_H-M   'P 1'
#
loop_
_entity.id
_entity.type
_entity.pdbx_description
1 polymer ?
#
loop_
_entity_poly.entity_id
_entity_poly.type
_entity_poly.pdbx_seq_one_letter_code
_entity_poly.pdbx_strand_id
1 'polypeptide(L)'
;MRLDSVLSACFVLTWSSGFVGAALGTAHTGAWTLLAWRFWIVAALLGGWWLLRRRHALPRRAVAVHTVVGALSQGVYLAGVVWSAELGVPAGLAALVAALQPLATAVLSGPLLGERTTGPQWAGLGAGLAGVALVVGDDVTGPAAAPALAYALPFLAMAGLVAGTFVERRAGASARLPLTDSLVIQGVASAAVFTVVAGATGGLTVPAEGGFWFAVAWVVVLSTFGGYGSYWLVVRRRSVNHAATLLYLTPPTTMLAGFALFGDTITLTGLTGLAVCAAAVTWVLRAAANAAPRPRPARAMSEPGAMMAECSSTTSSPPRHDSRPPDPATPRPPSSPTS
;
A
#
# COMPACT_ATOMS: atom_id res chain seq x y z
N MET A 1 -15.30 8.23 -17.56
CA MET A 1 -14.17 8.92 -18.23
C MET A 1 -13.80 10.23 -17.55
N ARG A 2 -14.55 11.34 -17.65
CA ARG A 2 -14.17 12.62 -17.02
C ARG A 2 -14.03 12.54 -15.49
N LEU A 3 -14.96 11.88 -14.81
CA LEU A 3 -14.94 11.72 -13.35
C LEU A 3 -13.73 10.89 -12.85
N ASP A 4 -13.33 9.86 -13.59
CA ASP A 4 -12.21 8.98 -13.19
C ASP A 4 -10.85 9.69 -13.33
N SER A 5 -10.73 10.56 -14.35
CA SER A 5 -9.56 11.43 -14.52
C SER A 5 -9.48 12.47 -13.41
N VAL A 6 -10.60 13.09 -13.03
CA VAL A 6 -10.65 14.03 -11.90
C VAL A 6 -10.24 13.34 -10.60
N LEU A 7 -10.76 12.13 -10.32
CA LEU A 7 -10.36 11.36 -9.13
C LEU A 7 -8.87 11.02 -9.12
N SER A 8 -8.32 10.65 -10.28
CA SER A 8 -6.89 10.35 -10.43
C SER A 8 -6.03 11.59 -10.16
N ALA A 9 -6.42 12.74 -10.71
CA ALA A 9 -5.73 14.01 -10.47
C ALA A 9 -5.83 14.44 -9.00
N CYS A 10 -7.02 14.36 -8.39
CA CYS A 10 -7.22 14.62 -6.97
C CYS A 10 -6.34 13.71 -6.10
N PHE A 11 -6.22 12.43 -6.44
CA PHE A 11 -5.36 11.51 -5.72
C PHE A 11 -3.89 11.94 -5.77
N VAL A 12 -3.35 12.20 -6.95
CA VAL A 12 -1.96 12.65 -7.10
C VAL A 12 -1.72 13.96 -6.34
N LEU A 13 -2.61 14.94 -6.48
CA LEU A 13 -2.47 16.24 -5.81
C LEU A 13 -2.54 16.12 -4.29
N THR A 14 -3.54 15.41 -3.77
CA THR A 14 -3.69 15.23 -2.31
C THR A 14 -2.57 14.39 -1.72
N TRP A 15 -2.07 13.39 -2.44
CA TRP A 15 -0.92 12.60 -2.00
C TRP A 15 0.38 13.41 -1.99
N SER A 16 0.70 14.10 -3.10
CA SER A 16 1.86 15.01 -3.20
C SER A 16 1.83 16.14 -2.18
N SER A 17 0.64 16.62 -1.83
CA SER A 17 0.46 17.71 -0.86
C SER A 17 1.05 17.42 0.51
N GLY A 18 1.31 16.16 0.86
CA GLY A 18 1.97 15.77 2.12
C GLY A 18 3.41 16.28 2.22
N PHE A 19 4.17 16.21 1.13
CA PHE A 19 5.55 16.71 1.08
C PHE A 19 5.58 18.24 1.12
N VAL A 20 4.64 18.88 0.42
CA VAL A 20 4.45 20.34 0.46
C VAL A 20 4.06 20.79 1.87
N GLY A 21 3.12 20.09 2.49
CA GLY A 21 2.67 20.39 3.85
C GLY A 21 3.73 20.16 4.92
N ALA A 22 4.67 19.23 4.68
CA ALA A 22 5.85 19.08 5.52
C ALA A 22 6.68 20.36 5.52
N ALA A 23 7.08 20.85 4.34
CA ALA A 23 7.84 22.09 4.19
C ALA A 23 7.08 23.33 4.73
N LEU A 24 5.77 23.44 4.46
CA LEU A 24 4.93 24.51 5.01
C LEU A 24 4.93 24.51 6.53
N GLY A 25 4.77 23.34 7.16
CA GLY A 25 4.69 23.26 8.62
C GLY A 25 6.04 23.47 9.29
N THR A 26 7.12 22.96 8.69
CA THR A 26 8.47 23.11 9.22
C THR A 26 9.05 24.52 9.06
N ALA A 27 8.46 25.35 8.20
CA ALA A 27 8.79 26.77 8.13
C ALA A 27 8.38 27.57 9.39
N HIS A 28 7.43 27.05 10.18
CA HIS A 28 6.92 27.74 11.38
C HIS A 28 7.42 27.12 12.70
N THR A 29 7.67 25.82 12.74
CA THR A 29 8.10 25.11 13.97
C THR A 29 8.84 23.81 13.61
N GLY A 30 9.47 23.17 14.59
CA GLY A 30 10.15 21.89 14.39
C GLY A 30 9.22 20.76 13.92
N ALA A 31 9.78 19.79 13.21
CA ALA A 31 9.07 18.64 12.63
C ALA A 31 8.27 17.85 13.66
N TRP A 32 8.82 17.66 14.86
CA TRP A 32 8.19 16.89 15.92
C TRP A 32 6.89 17.54 16.43
N THR A 33 6.85 18.86 16.52
CA THR A 33 5.65 19.62 16.88
C THR A 33 4.56 19.46 15.83
N LEU A 34 4.92 19.62 14.54
CA LEU A 34 4.00 19.44 13.42
C LEU A 34 3.40 18.03 13.41
N LEU A 35 4.24 17.01 13.58
CA LEU A 35 3.83 15.61 13.58
C LEU A 35 2.96 15.26 14.79
N ALA A 36 3.29 15.75 15.99
CA ALA A 36 2.48 15.56 17.18
C ALA A 36 1.07 16.13 16.99
N TRP A 37 0.95 17.39 16.57
CA TRP A 37 -0.34 18.03 16.32
C TRP A 37 -1.14 17.34 15.21
N ARG A 38 -0.48 16.99 14.09
CA ARG A 38 -1.11 16.23 13.00
C ARG A 38 -1.75 14.95 13.51
N PHE A 39 -1.01 14.15 14.29
CA PHE A 39 -1.49 12.85 14.72
C PHE A 39 -2.43 12.91 15.92
N TRP A 40 -2.32 13.91 16.80
CA TRP A 40 -3.34 14.17 17.82
C TRP A 40 -4.70 14.45 17.19
N ILE A 41 -4.76 15.31 16.17
CA ILE A 41 -6.00 15.62 15.46
C ILE A 41 -6.52 14.39 14.72
N VAL A 42 -5.65 13.68 13.99
CA VAL A 42 -6.05 12.45 13.27
C VAL A 42 -6.56 11.38 14.23
N ALA A 43 -5.87 11.15 15.36
CA ALA A 43 -6.28 10.18 16.37
C ALA A 43 -7.59 10.60 17.05
N ALA A 44 -7.79 11.88 17.35
CA ALA A 44 -9.05 12.39 17.92
C ALA A 44 -10.22 12.21 16.94
N LEU A 45 -10.04 12.55 15.66
CA LEU A 45 -11.10 12.44 14.65
C LEU A 45 -11.44 10.98 14.33
N LEU A 46 -10.43 10.16 14.02
CA LEU A 46 -10.63 8.75 13.69
C LEU A 46 -11.05 7.93 14.91
N GLY A 47 -10.39 8.14 16.05
CA GLY A 47 -10.70 7.47 17.31
C GLY A 47 -12.10 7.82 17.82
N GLY A 48 -12.47 9.11 17.80
CA GLY A 48 -13.81 9.58 18.15
C GLY A 48 -14.88 8.99 17.23
N TRP A 49 -14.66 9.01 15.92
CA TRP A 49 -15.57 8.35 14.95
C TRP A 49 -15.69 6.85 15.20
N TRP A 50 -14.58 6.18 15.51
CA TRP A 50 -14.55 4.74 15.79
C TRP A 50 -15.33 4.40 17.06
N LEU A 51 -15.11 5.13 18.16
CA LEU A 51 -15.83 4.98 19.44
C LEU A 51 -17.35 5.14 19.27
N LEU A 52 -17.79 6.10 18.45
CA LEU A 52 -19.21 6.35 18.21
C LEU A 52 -19.88 5.25 17.37
N ARG A 53 -19.15 4.59 16.48
CA ARG A 53 -19.72 3.62 15.51
C ARG A 53 -19.54 2.16 15.87
N ARG A 54 -18.68 1.82 16.83
CA ARG A 54 -18.21 0.45 17.01
C ARG A 54 -18.62 -0.13 18.37
N ARG A 55 -19.29 -1.28 18.34
CA ARG A 55 -19.63 -2.13 19.50
C ARG A 55 -18.86 -3.46 19.54
N HIS A 56 -17.89 -3.67 18.65
CA HIS A 56 -17.16 -4.94 18.54
C HIS A 56 -15.70 -4.82 18.94
N ALA A 57 -15.15 -5.89 19.51
CA ALA A 57 -13.76 -5.97 19.90
C ALA A 57 -12.86 -6.26 18.69
N LEU A 58 -11.68 -5.64 18.66
CA LEU A 58 -10.65 -5.92 17.66
C LEU A 58 -9.74 -7.06 18.13
N PRO A 59 -9.31 -7.98 17.24
CA PRO A 59 -8.38 -9.03 17.61
C PRO A 59 -7.06 -8.46 18.10
N ARG A 60 -6.59 -8.88 19.29
CA ARG A 60 -5.35 -8.38 19.91
C ARG A 60 -4.13 -8.48 18.98
N ARG A 61 -4.02 -9.58 18.23
CA ARG A 61 -2.95 -9.79 17.25
C ARG A 61 -2.99 -8.75 16.13
N ALA A 62 -4.17 -8.46 15.59
CA ALA A 62 -4.33 -7.48 14.52
C ALA A 62 -4.02 -6.05 15.02
N VAL A 63 -4.44 -5.72 16.25
CA VAL A 63 -4.06 -4.47 16.92
C VAL A 63 -2.54 -4.36 17.05
N ALA A 64 -1.87 -5.38 17.61
CA ALA A 64 -0.41 -5.37 17.77
C ALA A 64 0.33 -5.20 16.44
N VAL A 65 -0.10 -5.90 15.39
CA VAL A 65 0.48 -5.76 14.04
C VAL A 65 0.28 -4.35 13.50
N HIS A 66 -0.94 -3.82 13.52
CA HIS A 66 -1.20 -2.48 12.98
C HIS A 66 -0.59 -1.35 13.83
N THR A 67 -0.34 -1.57 15.12
CA THR A 67 0.48 -0.66 15.94
C THR A 67 1.92 -0.59 15.41
N VAL A 68 2.54 -1.73 15.13
CA VAL A 68 3.90 -1.79 14.54
C VAL A 68 3.92 -1.20 13.14
N VAL A 69 2.93 -1.54 12.30
CA VAL A 69 2.81 -0.96 10.96
C VAL A 69 2.62 0.55 11.04
N GLY A 70 1.84 1.06 11.98
CA GLY A 70 1.68 2.51 12.21
C GLY A 70 2.99 3.16 12.65
N ALA A 71 3.69 2.58 13.62
CA ALA A 71 4.98 3.09 14.08
C ALA A 71 6.02 3.14 12.94
N LEU A 72 6.02 2.17 12.02
CA LEU A 72 6.95 2.12 10.89
C LEU A 72 6.51 3.01 9.72
N SER A 73 5.31 2.76 9.18
CA SER A 73 4.80 3.39 7.96
C SER A 73 4.30 4.82 8.15
N GLN A 74 3.96 5.22 9.38
CA GLN A 74 3.56 6.60 9.69
C GLN A 74 4.57 7.25 10.62
N GLY A 75 5.06 6.53 11.64
CA GLY A 75 6.07 7.05 12.57
C GLY A 75 7.41 7.30 11.87
N VAL A 76 8.15 6.24 11.54
CA VAL A 76 9.49 6.35 10.91
C VAL A 76 9.43 7.05 9.56
N TYR A 77 8.44 6.71 8.72
CA TYR A 77 8.27 7.33 7.41
C TYR A 77 8.08 8.86 7.50
N LEU A 78 7.09 9.33 8.28
CA LEU A 78 6.84 10.77 8.34
C LEU A 78 7.87 11.50 9.19
N ALA A 79 8.47 10.84 10.20
CA ALA A 79 9.63 11.38 10.89
C ALA A 79 10.74 11.73 9.89
N GLY A 80 11.15 10.79 9.04
CA GLY A 80 12.21 11.03 8.07
C GLY A 80 11.84 12.08 7.01
N VAL A 81 10.62 12.07 6.48
CA VAL A 81 10.18 13.05 5.46
C VAL A 81 10.07 14.46 6.04
N VAL A 82 9.42 14.62 7.19
CA VAL A 82 9.20 15.97 7.75
C VAL A 82 10.49 16.50 8.36
N TRP A 83 11.28 15.67 9.01
CA TRP A 83 12.56 16.11 9.55
C TRP A 83 13.57 16.45 8.44
N SER A 84 13.56 15.74 7.31
CA SER A 84 14.36 16.15 6.15
C SER A 84 13.94 17.51 5.62
N ALA A 85 12.63 17.80 5.60
CA ALA A 85 12.11 19.09 5.16
C ALA A 85 12.52 20.22 6.12
N GLU A 86 12.49 19.99 7.45
CA GLU A 86 13.00 20.94 8.44
C GLU A 86 14.49 21.26 8.23
N LEU A 87 15.29 20.27 7.85
CA LEU A 87 16.70 20.44 7.55
C LEU A 87 16.99 21.03 6.15
N GLY A 88 15.96 21.35 5.38
CA GLY A 88 16.07 22.02 4.08
C GLY A 88 16.15 21.10 2.86
N VAL A 89 15.92 19.78 3.01
CA VAL A 89 15.88 18.88 1.85
C VAL A 89 14.64 19.20 0.99
N PRO A 90 14.77 19.44 -0.32
CA PRO A 90 13.64 19.77 -1.19
C PRO A 90 12.55 18.71 -1.16
N ALA A 91 11.29 19.16 -1.13
CA ALA A 91 10.12 18.28 -1.08
C ALA A 91 10.07 17.31 -2.27
N GLY A 92 10.49 17.78 -3.45
CA GLY A 92 10.57 16.97 -4.67
C GLY A 92 11.58 15.81 -4.56
N LEU A 93 12.71 16.04 -3.92
CA LEU A 93 13.74 15.03 -3.67
C LEU A 93 13.22 13.96 -2.72
N ALA A 94 12.60 14.36 -1.61
CA ALA A 94 12.01 13.41 -0.66
C ALA A 94 10.91 12.56 -1.32
N ALA A 95 10.08 13.17 -2.18
CA ALA A 95 9.08 12.46 -2.96
C ALA A 95 9.69 11.48 -3.97
N LEU A 96 10.79 11.86 -4.63
CA LEU A 96 11.53 11.00 -5.56
C LEU A 96 12.05 9.74 -4.87
N VAL A 97 12.68 9.90 -3.70
CA VAL A 97 13.16 8.75 -2.89
C VAL A 97 11.99 7.85 -2.49
N ALA A 98 10.88 8.43 -2.02
CA ALA A 98 9.70 7.66 -1.67
C ALA A 98 9.12 6.87 -2.86
N ALA A 99 9.19 7.41 -4.08
CA ALA A 99 8.73 6.73 -5.29
C ALA A 99 9.61 5.51 -5.69
N LEU A 100 10.82 5.37 -5.14
CA LEU A 100 11.64 4.17 -5.31
C LEU A 100 11.19 2.99 -4.42
N GLN A 101 10.27 3.21 -3.47
CA GLN A 101 9.76 2.17 -2.57
C GLN A 101 9.40 0.85 -3.28
N PRO A 102 8.74 0.85 -4.46
CA PRO A 102 8.35 -0.40 -5.11
C PRO A 102 9.54 -1.20 -5.63
N LEU A 103 10.63 -0.53 -6.05
CA LEU A 103 11.89 -1.20 -6.40
C LEU A 103 12.52 -1.84 -5.17
N ALA A 104 12.62 -1.08 -4.08
CA ALA A 104 13.16 -1.58 -2.82
C ALA A 104 12.34 -2.77 -2.30
N THR A 105 11.00 -2.66 -2.34
CA THR A 105 10.09 -3.72 -1.91
C THR A 105 10.22 -4.96 -2.79
N ALA A 106 10.35 -4.81 -4.11
CA ALA A 106 10.52 -5.94 -5.03
C ALA A 106 11.85 -6.68 -4.82
N VAL A 107 12.94 -5.95 -4.59
CA VAL A 107 14.25 -6.56 -4.30
C VAL A 107 14.26 -7.21 -2.92
N LEU A 108 13.68 -6.58 -1.92
CA LEU A 108 13.68 -7.09 -0.54
C LEU A 108 12.68 -8.23 -0.32
N SER A 109 11.72 -8.44 -1.21
CA SER A 109 10.77 -9.54 -1.06
C SER A 109 11.42 -10.91 -1.20
N GLY A 110 12.51 -11.02 -1.95
CA GLY A 110 13.28 -12.26 -2.03
C GLY A 110 13.86 -12.72 -0.70
N PRO A 111 14.77 -11.96 -0.08
CA PRO A 111 15.37 -12.35 1.19
C PRO A 111 14.37 -12.34 2.36
N LEU A 112 13.38 -11.44 2.39
CA LEU A 112 12.49 -11.29 3.54
C LEU A 112 11.24 -12.19 3.49
N LEU A 113 10.74 -12.52 2.31
CA LEU A 113 9.55 -13.35 2.12
C LEU A 113 9.83 -14.67 1.39
N GLY A 114 11.07 -14.94 0.98
CA GLY A 114 11.44 -16.14 0.23
C GLY A 114 10.96 -16.12 -1.23
N GLU A 115 10.60 -14.95 -1.76
CA GLU A 115 10.19 -14.80 -3.16
C GLU A 115 11.40 -14.88 -4.11
N ARG A 116 11.17 -15.05 -5.42
CA ARG A 116 12.26 -15.01 -6.40
C ARG A 116 12.54 -13.57 -6.80
N THR A 117 13.74 -13.09 -6.52
CA THR A 117 14.24 -11.81 -7.05
C THR A 117 14.89 -12.00 -8.40
N THR A 118 14.56 -11.14 -9.37
CA THR A 118 15.08 -11.23 -10.73
C THR A 118 16.20 -10.21 -10.96
N GLY A 119 17.14 -10.51 -11.88
CA GLY A 119 18.22 -9.58 -12.26
C GLY A 119 17.74 -8.16 -12.62
N PRO A 120 16.63 -8.00 -13.38
CA PRO A 120 16.03 -6.69 -13.65
C PRO A 120 15.63 -5.90 -12.41
N GLN A 121 15.21 -6.54 -11.31
CA GLN A 121 14.83 -5.82 -10.08
C GLN A 121 16.06 -5.16 -9.42
N TRP A 122 17.19 -5.87 -9.36
CA TRP A 122 18.45 -5.33 -8.84
C TRP A 122 18.99 -4.21 -9.71
N ALA A 123 19.01 -4.42 -11.03
CA ALA A 123 19.44 -3.39 -11.97
C ALA A 123 18.53 -2.15 -11.91
N GLY A 124 17.21 -2.34 -11.77
CA GLY A 124 16.26 -1.25 -11.60
C GLY A 124 16.47 -0.48 -10.30
N LEU A 125 16.72 -1.18 -9.18
CA LEU A 125 17.08 -0.52 -7.92
C LEU A 125 18.39 0.29 -8.06
N GLY A 126 19.43 -0.28 -8.67
CA GLY A 126 20.69 0.42 -8.93
C GLY A 126 20.50 1.66 -9.81
N ALA A 127 19.73 1.56 -10.89
CA ALA A 127 19.41 2.69 -11.76
C ALA A 127 18.59 3.78 -11.03
N GLY A 128 17.60 3.38 -10.22
CA GLY A 128 16.83 4.31 -9.40
C GLY A 128 17.68 5.06 -8.38
N LEU A 129 18.59 4.35 -7.69
CA LEU A 129 19.54 4.96 -6.76
C LEU A 129 20.53 5.90 -7.46
N ALA A 130 21.00 5.55 -8.67
CA ALA A 130 21.82 6.43 -9.48
C ALA A 130 21.06 7.71 -9.87
N GLY A 131 19.79 7.58 -10.28
CA GLY A 131 18.92 8.73 -10.56
C GLY A 131 18.77 9.66 -9.35
N VAL A 132 18.55 9.13 -8.15
CA VAL A 132 18.52 9.93 -6.92
C VAL A 132 19.87 10.55 -6.61
N ALA A 133 20.97 9.81 -6.76
CA ALA A 133 22.31 10.33 -6.48
C ALA A 133 22.66 11.52 -7.39
N LEU A 134 22.19 11.53 -8.64
CA LEU A 134 22.30 12.69 -9.53
C LEU A 134 21.57 13.91 -8.96
N VAL A 135 20.32 13.74 -8.49
CA VAL A 135 19.54 14.84 -7.90
C VAL A 135 20.17 15.34 -6.59
N VAL A 136 20.60 14.43 -5.71
CA VAL A 136 21.26 14.78 -4.45
C VAL A 136 22.59 15.49 -4.69
N GLY A 137 23.39 15.04 -5.66
CA GLY A 137 24.68 15.64 -5.98
C GLY A 137 24.56 17.10 -6.45
N ASP A 138 23.53 17.39 -7.26
CA ASP A 138 23.20 18.75 -7.69
C ASP A 138 22.82 19.63 -6.47
N ASP A 139 21.90 19.12 -5.63
CA ASP A 139 21.35 19.85 -4.49
C ASP A 139 22.39 20.14 -3.38
N VAL A 140 23.26 19.18 -3.06
CA VAL A 140 24.35 19.32 -2.06
C VAL A 140 25.37 20.39 -2.44
N THR A 141 25.53 20.66 -3.74
CA THR A 141 26.43 21.72 -4.24
C THR A 141 25.73 23.07 -4.41
N GLY A 142 24.41 23.10 -4.19
CA GLY A 142 23.60 24.30 -4.30
C GLY A 142 23.84 25.31 -3.17
N PRO A 143 23.48 26.59 -3.38
CA PRO A 143 23.69 27.67 -2.41
C PRO A 143 22.85 27.52 -1.13
N ALA A 144 21.79 26.69 -1.15
CA ALA A 144 20.89 26.43 -0.03
C ALA A 144 20.95 24.96 0.43
N ALA A 145 22.09 24.29 0.25
CA ALA A 145 22.24 22.87 0.53
C ALA A 145 21.93 22.53 2.00
N ALA A 146 21.09 21.52 2.20
CA ALA A 146 20.87 20.91 3.51
C ALA A 146 22.15 20.24 4.05
N PRO A 147 22.27 20.01 5.37
CA PRO A 147 23.34 19.20 5.92
C PRO A 147 23.40 17.81 5.26
N ALA A 148 24.60 17.28 4.98
CA ALA A 148 24.76 16.03 4.24
C ALA A 148 23.98 14.84 4.84
N LEU A 149 23.86 14.77 6.17
CA LEU A 149 23.09 13.72 6.85
C LEU A 149 21.57 13.84 6.62
N ALA A 150 21.05 15.03 6.30
CA ALA A 150 19.63 15.24 6.05
C ALA A 150 19.13 14.44 4.84
N TYR A 151 19.96 14.26 3.82
CA TYR A 151 19.64 13.47 2.62
C TYR A 151 19.50 11.98 2.91
N ALA A 152 19.99 11.48 4.05
CA ALA A 152 19.76 10.09 4.47
C ALA A 152 18.34 9.87 5.04
N LEU A 153 17.68 10.93 5.52
CA LEU A 153 16.37 10.83 6.18
C LEU A 153 15.24 10.38 5.23
N PRO A 154 15.15 10.83 3.95
CA PRO A 154 14.20 10.25 3.00
C PRO A 154 14.40 8.74 2.75
N PHE A 155 15.64 8.25 2.80
CA PHE A 155 15.91 6.82 2.68
C PHE A 155 15.48 6.07 3.94
N LEU A 156 15.73 6.63 5.13
CA LEU A 156 15.21 6.09 6.39
C LEU A 156 13.68 6.04 6.38
N ALA A 157 13.04 7.09 5.87
CA ALA A 157 11.60 7.13 5.71
C ALA A 157 11.09 5.99 4.82
N MET A 158 11.67 5.86 3.62
CA MET A 158 11.35 4.77 2.70
C MET A 158 11.58 3.40 3.37
N ALA A 159 12.68 3.21 4.08
CA ALA A 159 12.98 1.96 4.79
C ALA A 159 11.91 1.64 5.84
N GLY A 160 11.44 2.62 6.62
CA GLY A 160 10.33 2.45 7.56
C GLY A 160 9.03 2.01 6.85
N LEU A 161 8.71 2.64 5.72
CA LEU A 161 7.53 2.31 4.94
C LEU A 161 7.59 0.90 4.32
N VAL A 162 8.76 0.51 3.79
CA VAL A 162 9.03 -0.84 3.29
C VAL A 162 8.94 -1.88 4.42
N ALA A 163 9.55 -1.61 5.58
CA ALA A 163 9.49 -2.49 6.74
C ALA A 163 8.05 -2.70 7.21
N GLY A 164 7.26 -1.64 7.33
CA GLY A 164 5.83 -1.73 7.67
C GLY A 164 5.04 -2.56 6.67
N THR A 165 5.33 -2.41 5.37
CA THR A 165 4.73 -3.22 4.30
C THR A 165 5.04 -4.71 4.49
N PHE A 166 6.28 -5.07 4.82
CA PHE A 166 6.66 -6.46 5.06
C PHE A 166 6.05 -7.04 6.35
N VAL A 167 5.99 -6.24 7.43
CA VAL A 167 5.32 -6.64 8.68
C VAL A 167 3.86 -6.98 8.40
N GLU A 168 3.15 -6.13 7.66
CA GLU A 168 1.75 -6.36 7.28
C GLU A 168 1.61 -7.59 6.40
N ARG A 169 2.45 -7.74 5.36
CA ARG A 169 2.42 -8.92 4.46
C ARG A 169 2.68 -10.22 5.21
N ARG A 170 3.65 -10.26 6.11
CA ARG A 170 4.03 -11.46 6.88
C ARG A 170 2.98 -11.86 7.90
N ALA A 171 2.22 -10.89 8.45
CA ALA A 171 1.14 -11.18 9.39
C ALA A 171 -0.06 -11.91 8.73
N GLY A 172 -0.20 -11.78 7.40
CA GLY A 172 -1.15 -12.55 6.59
C GLY A 172 -2.62 -12.26 6.93
N ALA A 173 -3.51 -13.18 6.54
CA ALA A 173 -4.96 -12.99 6.69
C ALA A 173 -5.41 -12.80 8.15
N SER A 174 -4.67 -13.39 9.10
CA SER A 174 -5.00 -13.36 10.54
C SER A 174 -4.91 -11.97 11.19
N ALA A 175 -4.23 -11.02 10.54
CA ALA A 175 -4.08 -9.65 11.04
C ALA A 175 -4.82 -8.62 10.17
N ARG A 176 -5.55 -9.05 9.13
CA ARG A 176 -6.28 -8.14 8.25
C ARG A 176 -7.41 -7.46 9.00
N LEU A 177 -7.44 -6.13 8.94
CA LEU A 177 -8.54 -5.31 9.42
C LEU A 177 -9.15 -4.53 8.25
N PRO A 178 -10.42 -4.10 8.37
CA PRO A 178 -10.95 -3.06 7.52
C PRO A 178 -10.06 -1.81 7.59
N LEU A 179 -9.85 -1.14 6.45
CA LEU A 179 -9.00 0.05 6.35
C LEU A 179 -9.28 1.09 7.46
N THR A 180 -10.55 1.31 7.79
CA THR A 180 -10.94 2.27 8.83
C THR A 180 -10.41 1.89 10.21
N ASP A 181 -10.42 0.61 10.56
CA ASP A 181 -9.94 0.14 11.87
C ASP A 181 -8.40 0.16 11.90
N SER A 182 -7.74 -0.22 10.79
CA SER A 182 -6.29 -0.11 10.65
C SER A 182 -5.81 1.34 10.77
N LEU A 183 -6.48 2.30 10.12
CA LEU A 183 -6.11 3.72 10.17
C LEU A 183 -6.28 4.31 11.57
N VAL A 184 -7.29 3.89 12.33
CA VAL A 184 -7.46 4.30 13.74
C VAL A 184 -6.28 3.82 14.57
N ILE A 185 -5.95 2.53 14.51
CA ILE A 185 -4.84 1.95 15.27
C ILE A 185 -3.51 2.62 14.89
N GLN A 186 -3.25 2.74 13.58
CA GLN A 186 -2.02 3.35 13.07
C GLN A 186 -1.93 4.82 13.48
N GLY A 187 -3.03 5.58 13.37
CA GLY A 187 -3.07 6.99 13.77
C GLY A 187 -2.84 7.19 15.27
N VAL A 188 -3.47 6.37 16.12
CA VAL A 188 -3.26 6.40 17.58
C VAL A 188 -1.83 5.98 17.94
N ALA A 189 -1.30 4.93 17.31
CA ALA A 189 0.08 4.49 17.53
C ALA A 189 1.08 5.59 17.15
N SER A 190 0.89 6.25 16.01
CA SER A 190 1.73 7.38 15.59
C SER A 190 1.58 8.59 16.49
N ALA A 191 0.37 8.89 16.96
CA ALA A 191 0.16 9.94 17.95
C ALA A 191 0.97 9.68 19.22
N ALA A 192 0.96 8.45 19.73
CA ALA A 192 1.76 8.06 20.88
C ALA A 192 3.27 8.21 20.61
N VAL A 193 3.77 7.70 19.47
CA VAL A 193 5.17 7.83 19.07
C VAL A 193 5.61 9.29 19.00
N PHE A 194 4.87 10.14 18.29
CA PHE A 194 5.23 11.54 18.13
C PHE A 194 5.05 12.36 19.40
N THR A 195 4.13 11.97 20.29
CA THR A 195 4.04 12.58 21.63
C THR A 195 5.30 12.31 22.44
N VAL A 196 5.79 11.06 22.45
CA VAL A 196 7.00 10.70 23.18
C VAL A 196 8.21 11.40 22.60
N VAL A 197 8.38 11.38 21.28
CA VAL A 197 9.51 12.03 20.60
C VAL A 197 9.49 13.53 20.81
N ALA A 198 8.35 14.19 20.58
CA ALA A 198 8.21 15.63 20.79
C ALA A 198 8.41 16.00 22.27
N GLY A 199 7.95 15.17 23.21
CA GLY A 199 8.17 15.40 24.64
C GLY A 199 9.66 15.32 25.01
N ALA A 200 10.37 14.32 24.48
CA ALA A 200 11.79 14.13 24.73
C ALA A 200 12.67 15.21 24.07
N THR A 201 12.24 15.78 22.95
CA THR A 201 12.97 16.83 22.21
C THR A 201 12.51 18.25 22.55
N GLY A 202 11.55 18.42 23.46
CA GLY A 202 10.98 19.73 23.81
C GLY A 202 10.04 20.33 22.76
N GLY A 203 9.62 19.54 21.76
CA GLY A 203 8.71 19.94 20.68
C GLY A 203 7.22 19.94 21.03
N LEU A 204 6.82 19.67 22.27
CA LEU A 204 5.41 19.78 22.71
C LEU A 204 5.01 21.23 23.00
N THR A 205 5.13 22.09 22.00
CA THR A 205 4.73 23.50 22.05
C THR A 205 3.38 23.70 21.37
N VAL A 206 2.73 24.82 21.68
CA VAL A 206 1.51 25.27 21.00
C VAL A 206 1.86 26.54 20.22
N PRO A 207 2.20 26.42 18.92
CA PRO A 207 2.56 27.60 18.14
C PRO A 207 1.39 28.57 18.04
N ALA A 208 1.64 29.86 18.30
CA ALA A 208 0.63 30.91 18.20
C ALA A 208 0.38 31.36 16.75
N GLU A 209 1.32 31.08 15.85
CA GLU A 209 1.26 31.51 14.46
C GLU A 209 0.16 30.80 13.67
N GLY A 210 -0.70 31.57 13.00
CA GLY A 210 -1.79 31.01 12.17
C GLY A 210 -1.28 30.16 10.99
N GLY A 211 -0.10 30.47 10.45
CA GLY A 211 0.52 29.71 9.36
C GLY A 211 0.81 28.25 9.74
N PHE A 212 1.24 28.01 10.98
CA PHE A 212 1.41 26.65 11.50
C PHE A 212 0.10 25.86 11.48
N TRP A 213 -0.99 26.45 12.00
CA TRP A 213 -2.29 25.79 12.03
C TRP A 213 -2.88 25.57 10.63
N PHE A 214 -2.61 26.47 9.70
CA PHE A 214 -2.91 26.25 8.29
C PHE A 214 -2.16 25.04 7.74
N ALA A 215 -0.86 24.91 8.01
CA ALA A 215 -0.06 23.76 7.61
C ALA A 215 -0.54 22.44 8.27
N VAL A 216 -0.91 22.48 9.55
CA VAL A 216 -1.54 21.34 10.25
C VAL A 216 -2.84 20.94 9.58
N ALA A 217 -3.74 21.90 9.32
CA ALA A 217 -5.00 21.65 8.63
C ALA A 217 -4.74 21.09 7.22
N TRP A 218 -3.75 21.61 6.51
CA TRP A 218 -3.32 21.14 5.19
C TRP A 218 -2.91 19.67 5.21
N VAL A 219 -2.00 19.27 6.11
CA VAL A 219 -1.52 17.88 6.17
C VAL A 219 -2.58 16.91 6.70
N VAL A 220 -3.48 17.37 7.59
CA VAL A 220 -4.58 16.55 8.09
C VAL A 220 -5.65 16.35 7.00
N VAL A 221 -6.13 17.43 6.38
CA VAL A 221 -7.25 17.38 5.44
C VAL A 221 -6.79 16.85 4.08
N LEU A 222 -5.75 17.41 3.48
CA LEU A 222 -5.34 17.03 2.13
C LEU A 222 -4.50 15.76 2.13
N SER A 223 -3.40 15.73 2.89
CA SER A 223 -2.49 14.58 2.84
C SER A 223 -3.07 13.34 3.51
N THR A 224 -3.62 13.45 4.72
CA THR A 224 -4.18 12.29 5.41
C THR A 224 -5.55 11.92 4.84
N PHE A 225 -6.60 12.71 5.08
CA PHE A 225 -7.95 12.29 4.69
C PHE A 225 -8.17 12.33 3.17
N GLY A 226 -7.69 13.37 2.50
CA GLY A 226 -7.77 13.52 1.05
C GLY A 226 -6.97 12.43 0.33
N GLY A 227 -5.72 12.20 0.74
CA GLY A 227 -4.85 11.17 0.17
C GLY A 227 -5.41 9.76 0.35
N TYR A 228 -5.72 9.34 1.59
CA TYR A 228 -6.28 8.01 1.85
C TYR A 228 -7.69 7.83 1.27
N GLY A 229 -8.52 8.87 1.32
CA GLY A 229 -9.89 8.85 0.77
C GLY A 229 -9.88 8.71 -0.75
N SER A 230 -9.09 9.54 -1.44
CA SER A 230 -8.96 9.48 -2.91
C SER A 230 -8.28 8.19 -3.37
N TYR A 231 -7.23 7.72 -2.66
CA TYR A 231 -6.63 6.40 -2.89
C TYR A 231 -7.70 5.32 -2.91
N TRP A 232 -8.52 5.26 -1.86
CA TRP A 232 -9.54 4.24 -1.73
C TRP A 232 -10.64 4.35 -2.79
N LEU A 233 -11.04 5.57 -3.15
CA LEU A 233 -11.99 5.80 -4.25
C LEU A 233 -11.44 5.31 -5.59
N VAL A 234 -10.16 5.57 -5.87
CA VAL A 234 -9.48 5.09 -7.08
C VAL A 234 -9.39 3.57 -7.06
N VAL A 235 -8.99 2.95 -5.95
CA VAL A 235 -8.91 1.48 -5.83
C VAL A 235 -10.27 0.84 -6.06
N ARG A 236 -11.34 1.42 -5.50
CA ARG A 236 -12.70 0.91 -5.67
C ARG A 236 -13.25 1.02 -7.08
N ARG A 237 -12.88 2.08 -7.82
CA ARG A 237 -13.39 2.34 -9.17
C ARG A 237 -12.52 1.76 -10.28
N ARG A 238 -11.23 1.59 -10.01
CA ARG A 238 -10.23 1.14 -10.98
C ARG A 238 -9.55 -0.11 -10.45
N SER A 239 -8.37 0.05 -9.85
CA SER A 239 -7.61 -1.06 -9.29
C SER A 239 -6.49 -0.52 -8.40
N VAL A 240 -5.95 -1.41 -7.56
CA VAL A 240 -4.73 -1.14 -6.78
C VAL A 240 -3.55 -0.82 -7.71
N ASN A 241 -3.41 -1.52 -8.83
CA ASN A 241 -2.34 -1.27 -9.80
C ASN A 241 -2.45 0.12 -10.44
N HIS A 242 -3.66 0.61 -10.70
CA HIS A 242 -3.86 1.96 -11.24
C HIS A 242 -3.46 3.02 -10.20
N ALA A 243 -3.88 2.86 -8.95
CA ALA A 243 -3.47 3.76 -7.86
C ALA A 243 -1.94 3.75 -7.67
N ALA A 244 -1.31 2.58 -7.69
CA ALA A 244 0.15 2.45 -7.60
C ALA A 244 0.86 3.15 -8.78
N THR A 245 0.29 3.10 -9.99
CA THR A 245 0.84 3.80 -11.15
C THR A 245 0.77 5.33 -10.98
N LEU A 246 -0.33 5.84 -10.45
CA LEU A 246 -0.49 7.27 -10.19
C LEU A 246 0.51 7.81 -9.16
N LEU A 247 0.96 6.99 -8.20
CA LEU A 247 1.97 7.40 -7.22
C LEU A 247 3.31 7.79 -7.87
N TYR A 248 3.62 7.34 -9.10
CA TYR A 248 4.81 7.80 -9.83
C TYR A 248 4.71 9.22 -10.38
N LEU A 249 3.51 9.80 -10.39
CA LEU A 249 3.32 11.21 -10.66
C LEU A 249 3.58 12.08 -9.42
N THR A 250 3.79 11.47 -8.24
CA THR A 250 4.04 12.21 -7.00
C THR A 250 5.31 13.06 -7.09
N PRO A 251 6.49 12.52 -7.48
CA PRO A 251 7.71 13.33 -7.55
C PRO A 251 7.62 14.54 -8.49
N PRO A 252 7.20 14.43 -9.77
CA PRO A 252 7.11 15.60 -10.64
C PRO A 252 6.09 16.62 -10.13
N THR A 253 4.96 16.14 -9.58
CA THR A 253 3.93 17.03 -9.01
C THR A 253 4.47 17.78 -7.79
N THR A 254 5.21 17.10 -6.92
CA THR A 254 5.82 17.72 -5.74
C THR A 254 6.94 18.68 -6.13
N MET A 255 7.77 18.35 -7.13
CA MET A 255 8.80 19.27 -7.66
C MET A 255 8.18 20.55 -8.21
N LEU A 256 7.11 20.44 -9.02
CA LEU A 256 6.39 21.60 -9.56
C LEU A 256 5.75 22.44 -8.44
N ALA A 257 5.16 21.78 -7.44
CA ALA A 257 4.61 22.46 -6.27
C ALA A 257 5.70 23.17 -5.45
N GLY A 258 6.86 22.54 -5.26
CA GLY A 258 8.00 23.12 -4.56
C GLY A 258 8.55 24.34 -5.27
N PHE A 259 8.72 24.27 -6.59
CA PHE A 259 9.08 25.43 -7.43
C PHE A 259 8.05 26.57 -7.29
N ALA A 260 6.76 26.26 -7.38
CA ALA A 260 5.71 27.28 -7.36
C ALA A 260 5.50 27.93 -5.99
N LEU A 261 5.68 27.18 -4.89
CA LEU A 261 5.34 27.63 -3.53
C LEU A 261 6.56 28.06 -2.72
N PHE A 262 7.71 27.42 -2.91
CA PHE A 262 8.94 27.65 -2.14
C PHE A 262 10.05 28.28 -2.98
N GLY A 263 9.89 28.34 -4.30
CA GLY A 263 10.93 28.84 -5.21
C GLY A 263 12.06 27.85 -5.46
N ASP A 264 11.87 26.56 -5.14
CA ASP A 264 12.85 25.50 -5.41
C ASP A 264 13.28 25.52 -6.88
N THR A 265 14.58 25.39 -7.18
CA THR A 265 15.07 25.40 -8.55
C THR A 265 14.84 24.06 -9.25
N ILE A 266 14.20 24.07 -10.42
CA ILE A 266 14.08 22.88 -11.27
C ILE A 266 15.28 22.85 -12.21
N THR A 267 16.27 22.04 -11.88
CA THR A 267 17.50 21.88 -12.68
C THR A 267 17.35 20.78 -13.72
N LEU A 268 18.18 20.85 -14.77
CA LEU A 268 18.24 19.79 -15.78
C LEU A 268 18.75 18.47 -15.14
N THR A 269 19.66 18.54 -14.17
CA THR A 269 20.13 17.39 -13.40
C THR A 269 18.98 16.77 -12.60
N GLY A 270 18.14 17.58 -11.95
CA GLY A 270 16.94 17.13 -11.25
C GLY A 270 15.95 16.40 -12.17
N LEU A 271 15.68 16.96 -13.36
CA LEU A 271 14.78 16.37 -14.35
C LEU A 271 15.33 15.06 -14.94
N THR A 272 16.63 14.99 -15.21
CA THR A 272 17.28 13.77 -15.71
C THR A 272 17.28 12.67 -14.64
N GLY A 273 17.61 12.99 -13.38
CA GLY A 273 17.53 12.05 -12.27
C GLY A 273 16.11 11.52 -12.05
N LEU A 274 15.10 12.40 -12.11
CA LEU A 274 13.69 12.01 -12.09
C LEU A 274 13.34 11.04 -13.24
N ALA A 275 13.75 11.37 -14.47
CA ALA A 275 13.48 10.54 -15.64
C ALA A 275 14.12 9.16 -15.53
N VAL A 276 15.36 9.09 -15.03
CA VAL A 276 16.07 7.83 -14.75
C VAL A 276 15.32 6.99 -13.72
N CYS A 277 14.88 7.59 -12.61
CA CYS A 277 14.09 6.89 -11.59
C CYS A 277 12.77 6.36 -12.17
N ALA A 278 12.04 7.18 -12.91
CA ALA A 278 10.78 6.78 -13.54
C ALA A 278 10.98 5.63 -14.55
N ALA A 279 12.04 5.69 -15.37
CA ALA A 279 12.39 4.62 -16.30
C ALA A 279 12.75 3.32 -15.57
N ALA A 280 13.55 3.41 -14.50
CA ALA A 280 13.94 2.25 -13.70
C ALA A 280 12.72 1.55 -13.08
N VAL A 281 11.82 2.32 -12.47
CA VAL A 281 10.63 1.73 -11.85
C VAL A 281 9.68 1.15 -12.90
N THR A 282 9.40 1.88 -13.98
CA THR A 282 8.51 1.40 -15.04
C THR A 282 9.04 0.14 -15.71
N TRP A 283 10.35 0.03 -15.91
CA TRP A 283 11.00 -1.17 -16.41
C TRP A 283 10.75 -2.38 -15.48
N VAL A 284 11.00 -2.23 -14.18
CA VAL A 284 10.80 -3.32 -13.21
C VAL A 284 9.34 -3.73 -13.08
N LEU A 285 8.42 -2.77 -13.04
CA LEU A 285 6.98 -3.06 -12.98
C LEU A 285 6.51 -3.82 -14.23
N ARG A 286 6.98 -3.43 -15.42
CA ARG A 286 6.66 -4.13 -16.67
C ARG A 286 7.26 -5.53 -16.70
N ALA A 287 8.50 -5.69 -16.25
CA ALA A 287 9.15 -7.00 -16.16
C ALA A 287 8.38 -7.95 -15.21
N ALA A 288 7.93 -7.44 -14.05
CA ALA A 288 7.12 -8.20 -13.12
C ALA A 288 5.76 -8.60 -13.71
N ALA A 289 5.09 -7.68 -14.41
CA ALA A 289 3.81 -7.96 -15.08
C ALA A 289 3.96 -9.02 -16.19
N ASN A 290 5.06 -8.99 -16.95
CA ASN A 290 5.34 -9.95 -18.02
C ASN A 290 5.73 -11.34 -17.48
N ALA A 291 6.29 -11.42 -16.28
CA ALA A 291 6.68 -12.68 -15.64
C ALA A 291 5.53 -13.38 -14.91
N ALA A 292 4.39 -12.71 -14.69
CA ALA A 292 3.22 -13.31 -14.07
C ALA A 292 2.69 -14.47 -14.94
N PRO A 293 2.39 -15.65 -14.37
CA PRO A 293 1.78 -16.73 -15.13
C PRO A 293 0.51 -16.23 -15.80
N ARG A 294 0.46 -16.28 -17.14
CA ARG A 294 -0.80 -16.03 -17.84
C ARG A 294 -1.85 -16.95 -17.23
N PRO A 295 -3.06 -16.47 -16.90
CA PRO A 295 -4.14 -17.37 -16.53
C PRO A 295 -4.20 -18.41 -17.64
N ARG A 296 -4.00 -19.69 -17.27
CA ARG A 296 -4.19 -20.80 -18.20
C ARG A 296 -5.55 -20.51 -18.84
N PRO A 297 -5.67 -20.39 -20.17
CA PRO A 297 -7.00 -20.38 -20.77
C PRO A 297 -7.67 -21.57 -20.14
N ALA A 298 -8.80 -21.33 -19.45
CA ALA A 298 -9.59 -22.40 -18.88
C ALA A 298 -9.66 -23.41 -20.01
N ARG A 299 -8.97 -24.55 -19.83
CA ARG A 299 -8.97 -25.62 -20.82
C ARG A 299 -10.45 -25.79 -21.02
N ALA A 300 -10.96 -25.42 -22.20
CA ALA A 300 -12.38 -25.44 -22.46
C ALA A 300 -12.77 -26.81 -21.95
N MET A 301 -13.50 -26.83 -20.83
CA MET A 301 -14.13 -28.05 -20.41
C MET A 301 -15.00 -28.29 -21.62
N SER A 302 -14.56 -29.23 -22.45
CA SER A 302 -15.38 -29.90 -23.43
C SER A 302 -16.73 -29.99 -22.78
N GLU A 303 -17.68 -29.31 -23.40
CA GLU A 303 -19.02 -29.09 -22.87
C GLU A 303 -19.50 -30.35 -22.13
N PRO A 304 -20.21 -30.23 -21.00
CA PRO A 304 -21.00 -31.33 -20.46
C PRO A 304 -22.15 -31.78 -21.40
N GLY A 305 -22.02 -31.61 -22.73
CA GLY A 305 -22.96 -32.08 -23.74
C GLY A 305 -22.82 -33.58 -24.06
N ALA A 306 -21.72 -34.23 -23.68
CA ALA A 306 -21.52 -35.67 -23.91
C ALA A 306 -22.00 -36.57 -22.76
N MET A 307 -22.43 -36.03 -21.61
CA MET A 307 -23.00 -36.84 -20.52
C MET A 307 -24.54 -36.83 -20.48
N MET A 308 -25.19 -36.01 -21.32
CA MET A 308 -26.66 -36.05 -21.52
C MET A 308 -27.09 -36.65 -22.87
N ALA A 309 -26.17 -36.90 -23.81
CA ALA A 309 -26.46 -37.70 -25.01
C ALA A 309 -26.40 -39.22 -24.76
N GLU A 310 -25.63 -39.67 -23.76
CA GLU A 310 -25.45 -41.10 -23.44
C GLU A 310 -26.43 -41.63 -22.38
N CYS A 311 -27.28 -40.75 -21.82
CA CYS A 311 -28.48 -41.13 -21.05
C CYS A 311 -29.78 -41.12 -21.88
N SER A 312 -29.69 -40.85 -23.19
CA SER A 312 -30.84 -40.74 -24.09
C SER A 312 -30.89 -41.84 -25.17
N SER A 313 -29.94 -42.78 -25.16
CA SER A 313 -29.93 -43.96 -26.03
C SER A 313 -29.67 -45.23 -25.23
N THR A 314 -30.61 -45.59 -24.36
CA THR A 314 -30.77 -46.97 -23.92
C THR A 314 -32.25 -47.30 -23.96
N THR A 315 -32.73 -47.61 -25.17
CA THR A 315 -33.93 -48.43 -25.35
C THR A 315 -33.57 -49.84 -24.89
N SER A 316 -33.47 -50.05 -23.58
CA SER A 316 -33.52 -51.40 -23.01
C SER A 316 -34.99 -51.80 -22.99
N SER A 317 -35.31 -52.70 -23.92
CA SER A 317 -36.57 -53.45 -23.92
C SER A 317 -36.87 -54.00 -22.52
N PRO A 318 -38.12 -53.93 -22.04
CA PRO A 318 -38.50 -54.55 -20.79
C PRO A 318 -38.34 -56.08 -20.90
N PRO A 319 -37.88 -56.78 -19.83
CA PRO A 319 -37.85 -58.23 -19.83
C PRO A 319 -39.28 -58.76 -19.93
N ARG A 320 -39.54 -59.58 -20.96
CA ARG A 320 -40.79 -60.31 -21.12
C ARG A 320 -40.97 -61.24 -19.93
N HIS A 321 -42.03 -60.99 -19.17
CA HIS A 321 -42.58 -61.91 -18.18
C HIS A 321 -43.20 -63.08 -18.96
N ASP A 322 -42.46 -64.17 -19.15
CA ASP A 322 -42.98 -65.40 -19.73
C ASP A 322 -43.77 -66.14 -18.64
N SER A 323 -45.08 -65.91 -18.62
CA SER A 323 -46.03 -66.61 -17.76
C SER A 323 -46.22 -68.04 -18.29
N ARG A 324 -45.43 -68.99 -17.77
CA ARG A 324 -45.73 -70.42 -17.89
C ARG A 324 -46.58 -70.87 -16.69
N PRO A 325 -47.67 -71.62 -16.91
CA PRO A 325 -48.47 -72.19 -15.83
C PRO A 325 -47.73 -73.36 -15.14
N PRO A 326 -47.99 -73.63 -13.85
CA PRO A 326 -47.33 -74.71 -13.12
C PRO A 326 -47.97 -76.07 -13.38
N ASP A 327 -47.13 -77.07 -13.65
CA ASP A 327 -47.49 -78.50 -13.71
C ASP A 327 -47.68 -79.09 -12.30
N PRO A 328 -48.54 -80.11 -12.12
CA PRO A 328 -49.05 -80.50 -10.81
C PRO A 328 -48.10 -81.41 -10.02
N ALA A 329 -48.33 -81.34 -8.70
CA ALA A 329 -47.67 -82.04 -7.61
C ALA A 329 -47.31 -83.51 -7.85
N THR A 330 -46.13 -83.90 -7.35
CA THR A 330 -45.88 -85.24 -6.81
C THR A 330 -45.17 -85.13 -5.43
N PRO A 331 -45.44 -86.05 -4.49
CA PRO A 331 -45.25 -85.81 -3.05
C PRO A 331 -43.88 -86.27 -2.55
N ARG A 332 -43.33 -85.57 -1.55
CA ARG A 332 -42.16 -86.02 -0.76
C ARG A 332 -42.58 -87.08 0.27
N PRO A 333 -41.80 -88.16 0.48
CA PRO A 333 -41.94 -89.03 1.64
C PRO A 333 -41.22 -88.47 2.89
N PRO A 334 -41.54 -88.99 4.09
CA PRO A 334 -41.48 -88.23 5.34
C PRO A 334 -40.19 -88.39 6.15
N SER A 335 -40.08 -87.45 7.08
CA SER A 335 -39.16 -87.31 8.21
C SER A 335 -38.85 -88.57 9.02
N SER A 336 -37.61 -88.65 9.51
CA SER A 336 -37.31 -89.14 10.87
C SER A 336 -35.95 -88.61 11.37
N PRO A 337 -35.75 -88.55 12.70
CA PRO A 337 -34.92 -87.53 13.36
C PRO A 337 -33.68 -88.10 14.09
N THR A 338 -32.99 -87.23 14.84
CA THR A 338 -31.96 -87.48 15.87
C THR A 338 -30.60 -87.93 15.35
N SER A 339 -29.47 -87.40 15.82
CA SER A 339 -29.09 -86.98 17.18
C SER A 339 -28.10 -85.82 17.16
#